data_AF-A0A962EFU1-F1
#
_entry.id   AF-A0A962EFU1-F1
#
_cell.length_a   1.000
_cell.length_b   1.000
_cell.length_c   1.000
_cell.angle_alpha   90.00
_cell.angle_beta   90.00
_cell.angle_gamma   90.00
#
_symmetry.space_group_name_H-M   'P 1'
#
loop_
_entity.id
_entity.type
_entity.pdbx_description
1 polymer ?
#
loop_
_entity_poly.entity_id
_entity_poly.type
_entity_poly.pdbx_seq_one_letter_code
_entity_poly.pdbx_strand_id
1 'polypeptide(L)'
;MSDTNFAQLSATITISGADSPFSVSAPNVVDMRQDSGTPNPAIITYTLAPDSAAAGFSLGDVVVKTTGSADITLLSHNATTIVFQDMDSDATEDFKFGFYYWYKNVSYYYDPDVENEEPR
;
A
#
# COMPACT_ATOMS: atom_id res chain seq x y z
N MET A 1 30.29 11.03 1.23
CA MET A 1 29.11 10.25 0.82
C MET A 1 27.98 11.24 0.71
N SER A 2 27.31 11.31 -0.44
CA SER A 2 26.13 12.15 -0.62
C SER A 2 24.95 11.47 0.07
N ASP A 3 24.39 12.12 1.10
CA ASP A 3 23.15 11.67 1.72
C ASP A 3 22.06 11.70 0.66
N THR A 4 21.49 10.53 0.37
CA THR A 4 20.39 10.41 -0.57
C THR A 4 19.13 10.90 0.13
N ASN A 5 18.55 12.00 -0.34
CA ASN A 5 17.35 12.59 0.26
C ASN A 5 16.10 11.96 -0.36
N PHE A 6 15.40 11.14 0.42
CA PHE A 6 14.15 10.52 -0.02
C PHE A 6 12.95 11.44 0.21
N ALA A 7 12.14 11.66 -0.83
CA ALA A 7 10.80 12.21 -0.66
C ALA A 7 9.97 11.30 0.26
N GLN A 8 9.14 11.91 1.10
CA GLN A 8 8.25 11.19 2.01
C GLN A 8 6.81 11.33 1.51
N LEU A 9 6.25 10.23 1.04
CA LEU A 9 4.87 10.13 0.55
C LEU A 9 4.06 9.30 1.54
N SER A 10 2.81 9.70 1.77
CA SER A 10 1.92 8.98 2.68
C SER A 10 0.53 8.81 2.11
N ALA A 11 -0.06 7.67 2.42
CA ALA A 11 -1.41 7.29 2.03
C ALA A 11 -2.10 6.56 3.18
N THR A 12 -3.43 6.58 3.19
CA THR A 12 -4.23 5.93 4.23
C THR A 12 -5.03 4.78 3.62
N ILE A 13 -4.87 3.58 4.18
CA ILE A 13 -5.70 2.42 3.90
C ILE A 13 -6.91 2.47 4.83
N THR A 14 -8.11 2.40 4.27
CA THR A 14 -9.35 2.29 5.05
C THR A 14 -10.01 0.95 4.77
N ILE A 15 -10.32 0.22 5.83
CA ILE A 15 -11.10 -1.04 5.79
C ILE A 15 -12.35 -0.83 6.64
N SER A 16 -13.53 -1.11 6.08
CA SER A 16 -14.81 -0.90 6.76
C SER A 16 -15.83 -1.98 6.42
N GLY A 17 -16.85 -2.10 7.27
CA GLY A 17 -17.90 -3.12 7.18
C GLY A 17 -18.07 -3.85 8.51
N ALA A 18 -19.29 -4.30 8.79
CA ALA A 18 -19.60 -5.09 9.98
C ALA A 18 -19.36 -6.59 9.76
N ASP A 19 -19.52 -7.04 8.51
CA ASP A 19 -19.37 -8.42 8.06
C ASP A 19 -18.75 -8.44 6.65
N SER A 20 -18.21 -9.59 6.25
CA SER A 20 -17.65 -9.80 4.92
C SER A 20 -18.75 -9.75 3.83
N PRO A 21 -18.47 -9.19 2.63
CA PRO A 21 -17.21 -8.60 2.19
C PRO A 21 -16.97 -7.19 2.78
N PHE A 22 -15.73 -6.92 3.19
CA PHE A 22 -15.33 -5.60 3.70
C PHE A 22 -15.02 -4.63 2.57
N SER A 23 -15.39 -3.37 2.73
CA SER A 23 -14.96 -2.31 1.82
C SER A 23 -13.51 -1.94 2.12
N VAL A 24 -12.64 -2.00 1.12
CA VAL A 24 -11.23 -1.60 1.24
C VAL A 24 -10.96 -0.46 0.28
N SER A 25 -10.36 0.61 0.80
CA SER A 25 -9.88 1.76 0.03
C SER A 25 -8.40 1.94 0.31
N ALA A 26 -7.57 1.63 -0.67
CA ALA A 26 -6.13 1.87 -0.65
C ALA A 26 -5.79 2.73 -1.87
N PRO A 27 -5.64 4.06 -1.72
CA PRO A 27 -5.45 4.95 -2.86
C PRO A 27 -4.11 4.67 -3.54
N ASN A 28 -4.10 4.65 -4.87
CA ASN A 28 -2.85 4.54 -5.62
C ASN A 28 -2.02 5.82 -5.41
N VAL A 29 -0.80 5.67 -4.93
CA VAL A 29 0.15 6.80 -4.81
C VAL A 29 0.66 7.27 -6.18
N VAL A 30 0.24 6.61 -7.27
CA VAL A 30 0.47 7.04 -8.66
C VAL A 30 -0.08 8.45 -8.93
N ASP A 31 -1.13 8.88 -8.21
CA ASP A 31 -1.66 10.26 -8.30
C ASP A 31 -0.76 11.32 -7.63
N MET A 32 0.30 10.93 -6.91
CA MET A 32 1.32 11.87 -6.41
C MET A 32 2.44 12.14 -7.43
N ARG A 33 2.49 11.37 -8.54
CA ARG A 33 3.50 11.48 -9.62
C ARG A 33 3.00 12.32 -10.81
N GLN A 34 1.68 12.33 -11.02
CA GLN A 34 0.81 13.38 -11.57
C GLN A 34 1.42 14.74 -12.00
N ASP A 35 1.56 15.59 -10.97
CA ASP A 35 1.36 17.03 -11.11
C ASP A 35 2.60 17.88 -10.84
N SER A 36 3.71 17.32 -10.32
CA SER A 36 4.86 18.13 -9.87
C SER A 36 6.23 17.73 -10.42
N GLY A 37 6.38 16.56 -11.06
CA GLY A 37 7.68 15.91 -11.15
C GLY A 37 8.12 15.44 -9.75
N THR A 38 8.56 14.19 -9.67
CA THR A 38 8.79 13.54 -8.38
C THR A 38 10.18 13.94 -7.84
N PRO A 39 10.32 14.31 -6.56
CA PRO A 39 11.63 14.29 -5.92
C PRO A 39 12.03 12.82 -5.78
N ASN A 40 13.03 12.42 -6.54
CA ASN A 40 13.58 11.06 -6.54
C ASN A 40 14.86 11.03 -5.70
N PRO A 41 15.06 9.98 -4.87
CA PRO A 41 14.20 8.80 -4.64
C PRO A 41 13.07 9.03 -3.61
N ALA A 42 12.20 8.05 -3.36
CA ALA A 42 11.03 8.19 -2.46
C ALA A 42 10.81 7.02 -1.48
N ILE A 43 10.22 7.34 -0.32
CA ILE A 43 9.64 6.40 0.65
C ILE A 43 8.13 6.62 0.68
N ILE A 44 7.37 5.54 0.50
CA ILE A 44 5.91 5.57 0.44
C ILE A 44 5.37 4.80 1.64
N THR A 45 4.65 5.48 2.53
CA THR A 45 4.07 4.88 3.73
C THR A 45 2.54 4.82 3.64
N TYR A 46 2.00 3.62 3.59
CA TYR A 46 0.58 3.36 3.75
C TYR A 46 0.27 3.07 5.22
N THR A 47 -0.68 3.81 5.80
CA THR A 47 -1.10 3.63 7.19
C THR A 47 -2.55 3.19 7.26
N LEU A 48 -2.85 2.18 8.08
CA LEU A 48 -4.21 1.78 8.37
C LEU A 48 -4.94 2.88 9.14
N ALA A 49 -6.13 3.27 8.67
CA ALA A 49 -6.94 4.28 9.31
C ALA A 49 -7.20 3.91 10.80
N PRO A 50 -7.10 4.87 11.74
CA PRO A 50 -7.32 4.61 13.16
C PRO A 50 -8.67 3.94 13.44
N ASP A 51 -9.72 4.35 12.73
CA ASP A 51 -11.06 3.78 12.88
C ASP A 51 -11.14 2.33 12.39
N SER A 52 -10.40 1.97 11.33
CA SER A 52 -10.26 0.58 10.89
C SER A 52 -9.51 -0.26 11.92
N ALA A 53 -8.41 0.26 12.47
CA ALA A 53 -7.69 -0.42 13.53
C ALA A 53 -8.56 -0.62 14.79
N ALA A 54 -9.33 0.42 15.18
CA ALA A 54 -10.26 0.37 16.29
C ALA A 54 -11.42 -0.61 16.06
N ALA A 55 -11.84 -0.79 14.80
CA ALA A 55 -12.81 -1.82 14.41
C ALA A 55 -12.26 -3.25 14.48
N GLY A 56 -10.94 -3.42 14.70
CA GLY A 56 -10.29 -4.72 14.83
C GLY A 56 -9.64 -5.24 13.55
N PHE A 57 -9.43 -4.37 12.55
CA PHE A 57 -8.66 -4.71 11.36
C PHE A 57 -7.15 -4.56 11.62
N SER A 58 -6.36 -5.40 10.95
CA SER A 58 -4.91 -5.23 10.87
C SER A 58 -4.39 -5.59 9.49
N LEU A 59 -3.27 -4.98 9.09
CA LEU A 59 -2.56 -5.30 7.87
C LEU A 59 -1.69 -6.56 8.05
N GLY A 60 -1.49 -7.28 6.96
CA GLY A 60 -0.67 -8.48 6.87
C GLY A 60 0.32 -8.41 5.71
N ASP A 61 0.66 -9.57 5.17
CA ASP A 61 1.66 -9.68 4.10
C ASP A 61 1.24 -8.94 2.83
N VAL A 62 2.24 -8.52 2.06
CA VAL A 62 2.07 -7.67 0.89
C VAL A 62 2.50 -8.42 -0.35
N VAL A 63 1.71 -8.29 -1.41
CA VAL A 63 2.01 -8.83 -2.73
C VAL A 63 2.24 -7.66 -3.67
N VAL A 64 3.50 -7.39 -3.99
CA VAL A 64 3.84 -6.38 -5.00
C VAL A 64 3.47 -6.93 -6.38
N LYS A 65 2.68 -6.15 -7.12
CA LYS A 65 2.15 -6.54 -8.44
C LYS A 65 2.69 -5.69 -9.58
N THR A 66 3.43 -4.64 -9.26
CA THR A 66 4.06 -3.76 -10.23
C THR A 66 4.82 -4.59 -11.27
N THR A 67 4.43 -4.43 -12.54
CA THR A 67 5.11 -5.09 -13.66
C THR A 67 6.05 -4.07 -14.30
N GLY A 68 7.32 -4.43 -14.49
CA GLY A 68 8.28 -3.59 -15.21
C GLY A 68 9.03 -2.53 -14.40
N SER A 69 8.78 -2.40 -13.09
CA SER A 69 9.60 -1.58 -12.18
C SER A 69 10.50 -2.49 -11.35
N ALA A 70 11.82 -2.37 -11.52
CA ALA A 70 12.80 -3.10 -10.71
C ALA A 70 13.11 -2.37 -9.38
N ASP A 71 12.63 -1.13 -9.23
CA ASP A 71 13.18 -0.18 -8.27
C ASP A 71 12.22 0.13 -7.11
N ILE A 72 10.95 -0.30 -7.20
CA ILE A 72 10.02 -0.30 -6.08
C ILE A 72 10.13 -1.62 -5.30
N THR A 73 10.50 -1.51 -4.03
CA THR A 73 10.66 -2.63 -3.12
C THR A 73 9.84 -2.45 -1.84
N LEU A 74 9.33 -3.54 -1.29
CA LEU A 74 8.77 -3.54 0.06
C LEU A 74 9.91 -3.41 1.06
N LEU A 75 9.94 -2.29 1.79
CA LEU A 75 10.97 -2.03 2.81
C LEU A 75 10.58 -2.64 4.15
N SER A 76 9.32 -2.47 4.56
CA SER A 76 8.78 -3.05 5.79
C SER A 76 7.26 -3.09 5.80
N HIS A 77 6.68 -3.96 6.64
CA HIS A 77 5.27 -3.95 6.96
C HIS A 77 5.04 -4.40 8.41
N ASN A 78 3.91 -3.98 8.97
CA ASN A 78 3.40 -4.45 10.25
C ASN A 78 1.86 -4.33 10.27
N ALA A 79 1.24 -4.55 11.43
CA ALA A 79 -0.21 -4.56 11.60
C ALA A 79 -0.92 -3.24 11.22
N THR A 80 -0.21 -2.11 11.13
CA THR A 80 -0.80 -0.80 10.83
C THR A 80 -0.10 -0.04 9.72
N THR A 81 1.06 -0.47 9.25
CA THR A 81 1.80 0.23 8.18
C THR A 81 2.39 -0.71 7.14
N ILE A 82 2.40 -0.27 5.89
CA ILE A 82 3.16 -0.86 4.79
C ILE A 82 4.06 0.23 4.21
N VAL A 83 5.35 -0.05 4.06
CA VAL A 83 6.35 0.92 3.59
C VAL A 83 7.04 0.36 2.36
N PHE A 84 6.97 1.13 1.28
CA PHE A 84 7.72 0.87 0.06
C PHE A 84 8.84 1.89 -0.09
N GLN A 85 9.91 1.46 -0.74
CA GLN A 85 11.00 2.31 -1.18
C GLN A 85 11.06 2.27 -2.70
N ASP A 86 11.16 3.43 -3.32
CA ASP A 86 11.35 3.63 -4.74
C ASP A 86 12.73 4.25 -4.97
N MET A 87 13.59 3.50 -5.66
CA MET A 87 14.98 3.86 -5.92
C MET A 87 15.22 4.60 -7.25
N ASP A 88 14.16 4.86 -8.01
CA ASP A 88 14.15 5.54 -9.32
C ASP A 88 14.54 4.69 -10.54
N SER A 89 13.65 4.68 -11.53
CA SER A 89 14.01 4.70 -12.95
C SER A 89 13.05 5.66 -13.67
N ASP A 90 13.55 6.40 -14.67
CA ASP A 90 12.92 7.51 -15.43
C ASP A 90 11.53 7.23 -16.09
N ALA A 91 10.85 6.13 -15.76
CA ALA A 91 9.55 5.75 -16.31
C ALA A 91 8.38 6.17 -15.41
N THR A 92 7.27 6.57 -16.04
CA THR A 92 5.96 6.52 -15.37
C THR A 92 5.64 5.07 -15.07
N GLU A 93 5.55 4.71 -13.79
CA GLU A 93 5.25 3.34 -13.38
C GLU A 93 3.84 3.26 -12.78
N ASP A 94 3.07 2.29 -13.26
CA ASP A 94 1.81 1.89 -12.62
C ASP A 94 2.15 1.05 -11.37
N PHE A 95 2.41 1.71 -10.25
CA PHE A 95 2.62 1.04 -8.97
C PHE A 95 1.32 0.40 -8.49
N LYS A 96 1.34 -0.93 -8.30
CA LYS A 96 0.22 -1.71 -7.77
C LYS A 96 0.69 -2.74 -6.77
N PHE A 97 -0.10 -2.93 -5.72
CA PHE A 97 0.13 -3.98 -4.73
C PHE A 97 -1.21 -4.47 -4.18
N GLY A 98 -1.27 -5.76 -3.86
CA GLY A 98 -2.30 -6.31 -2.99
C GLY A 98 -1.74 -6.53 -1.59
N PHE A 99 -2.61 -6.72 -0.61
CA PHE A 99 -2.19 -7.03 0.76
C PHE A 99 -3.22 -7.90 1.47
N TYR A 100 -2.73 -8.76 2.36
CA TYR A 100 -3.58 -9.46 3.30
C TYR A 100 -3.98 -8.51 4.43
N TYR A 101 -5.19 -8.69 4.95
CA TYR A 101 -5.66 -8.02 6.15
C TYR A 101 -6.46 -8.99 7.01
N TRP A 102 -6.52 -8.73 8.30
CA TRP A 102 -7.16 -9.63 9.26
C TRP A 102 -8.34 -8.97 9.94
N TYR A 103 -9.36 -9.77 10.21
CA TYR A 103 -10.48 -9.41 11.08
C TYR A 103 -10.89 -10.63 11.90
N LYS A 104 -10.86 -10.52 13.24
CA LYS A 104 -11.20 -11.62 14.17
C LYS A 104 -10.49 -12.95 13.87
N ASN A 105 -9.17 -12.90 13.60
CA ASN A 105 -8.33 -14.06 13.22
C ASN A 105 -8.66 -14.72 11.87
N VAL A 106 -9.48 -14.08 11.04
CA VAL A 106 -9.70 -14.50 9.65
C VAL A 106 -8.91 -13.58 8.74
N SER A 107 -8.14 -14.17 7.81
CA SER A 107 -7.41 -13.44 6.78
C SER A 107 -8.27 -13.20 5.55
N TYR A 108 -8.14 -12.01 4.99
CA TYR A 108 -8.75 -11.59 3.74
C TYR A 108 -7.65 -11.02 2.84
N TYR A 109 -7.88 -11.00 1.54
CA TYR A 109 -6.94 -10.44 0.57
C TYR A 109 -7.57 -9.28 -0.16
N TYR A 110 -6.92 -8.12 -0.12
CA TYR A 110 -7.24 -7.00 -0.98
C TYR A 110 -6.39 -7.05 -2.23
N ASP A 111 -7.05 -6.91 -3.37
CA ASP A 111 -6.45 -6.86 -4.68
C ASP A 111 -7.02 -5.67 -5.46
N PRO A 112 -6.22 -4.68 -5.85
CA PRO A 112 -6.73 -3.53 -6.60
C PRO A 112 -7.21 -3.89 -8.02
N ASP A 113 -6.81 -5.06 -8.56
CA ASP A 113 -7.16 -5.50 -9.92
C ASP A 113 -8.37 -6.45 -9.94
N VAL A 114 -8.88 -6.86 -8.77
CA VAL A 114 -10.01 -7.81 -8.65
C VAL A 114 -11.07 -7.21 -7.74
N GLU A 115 -12.35 -7.29 -8.14
CA GLU A 115 -13.44 -6.97 -7.22
C GLU A 115 -13.46 -8.00 -6.07
N ASN A 116 -12.88 -7.62 -4.93
CA ASN A 116 -12.89 -8.29 -3.62
C ASN A 116 -13.20 -9.81 -3.68
N GLU A 117 -12.15 -10.65 -3.77
CA GLU A 117 -12.32 -12.10 -3.64
C GLU A 117 -12.77 -12.49 -2.22
N GLU A 118 -13.64 -13.50 -2.17
CA GLU A 118 -14.14 -14.17 -0.96
C GLU A 118 -13.01 -14.65 -0.02
N PRO A 119 -13.28 -14.85 1.30
CA PRO A 119 -12.28 -15.30 2.27
C PRO A 119 -11.55 -16.59 1.83
N ARG A 120 -10.24 -16.64 2.08
CA ARG A 120 -9.38 -17.82 1.87
C ARG A 120 -9.08 -18.56 3.17
#